data_AF-A0A9W7CJQ6-F1
#
_entry.id   AF-A0A9W7CJQ6-F1
#
_cell.length_a   1.000
_cell.length_b   1.000
_cell.length_c   1.000
_cell.angle_alpha   90.00
_cell.angle_beta   90.00
_cell.angle_gamma   90.00
#
_symmetry.space_group_name_H-M   'P 1'
#
loop_
_entity.id
_entity.type
_entity.pdbx_description
1 polymer ?
#
loop_
_entity_poly.entity_id
_entity_poly.type
_entity_poly.pdbx_seq_one_letter_code
_entity_poly.pdbx_strand_id
1 'polypeptide(L)'
;MGDIPALDIKSLFRMVVLGHSFSGKNNLCMFILKNSPYVFAHLTIIARNPHQELYEYLRDKLDGFIINTRGYTPPSVDQVRHTPISSNKPELVIIDDFNNDRLLQKNIFSHYFTRGRHFKLSTIFLSHSYFATDEMIRLNSEYVAILRANSKRGLQMVVKDFNIKGVDERSIVYYYNKATERKGQMLFIDSVKGQIRYNFDRPIVIDN
;
A
#
# COMPACT_ATOMS: atom_id res chain seq x y z
N MET A 1 -19.48 2.40 -1.06
CA MET A 1 -18.14 1.78 -1.15
C MET A 1 -18.00 0.86 0.04
N GLY A 2 -17.47 -0.35 -0.17
CA GLY A 2 -17.47 -1.38 0.85
C GLY A 2 -16.22 -1.39 1.71
N ASP A 3 -16.14 -2.40 2.56
CA ASP A 3 -14.96 -2.77 3.32
C ASP A 3 -14.44 -4.12 2.80
N ILE A 4 -13.20 -4.47 3.14
CA ILE A 4 -12.65 -5.82 3.03
C ILE A 4 -12.73 -6.41 4.43
N PRO A 5 -13.80 -7.16 4.80
CA PRO A 5 -14.07 -7.50 6.20
C PRO A 5 -12.95 -8.30 6.86
N ALA A 6 -12.31 -9.22 6.11
CA ALA A 6 -11.23 -10.04 6.60
C ALA A 6 -9.96 -9.26 7.00
N LEU A 7 -9.81 -8.03 6.48
CA LEU A 7 -8.67 -7.14 6.75
C LEU A 7 -9.09 -5.91 7.56
N ASP A 8 -10.40 -5.70 7.70
CA ASP A 8 -10.99 -4.57 8.40
C ASP A 8 -10.45 -3.20 7.89
N ILE A 9 -10.37 -3.09 6.56
CA ILE A 9 -9.98 -1.88 5.80
C ILE A 9 -11.04 -1.54 4.74
N LYS A 10 -11.00 -0.32 4.19
CA LYS A 10 -11.86 0.09 3.06
C LYS A 10 -11.56 -0.72 1.79
N SER A 11 -12.58 -0.97 0.96
CA SER A 11 -12.40 -1.59 -0.36
C SER A 11 -11.79 -0.63 -1.40
N LEU A 12 -12.05 0.68 -1.23
CA LEU A 12 -11.39 1.75 -1.96
C LEU A 12 -10.37 2.44 -1.04
N PHE A 13 -9.09 2.30 -1.31
CA PHE A 13 -8.03 2.78 -0.42
C PHE A 13 -6.72 3.10 -1.12
N ARG A 14 -5.85 3.85 -0.43
CA ARG A 14 -4.50 4.16 -0.83
C ARG A 14 -3.57 3.75 0.31
N MET A 15 -2.62 2.87 0.02
CA MET A 15 -1.75 2.26 1.01
C MET A 15 -0.29 2.36 0.57
N VAL A 16 0.59 2.70 1.51
CA VAL A 16 2.03 2.48 1.37
C VAL A 16 2.42 1.23 2.12
N VAL A 17 3.07 0.29 1.44
CA VAL A 17 3.71 -0.86 2.09
C VAL A 17 5.21 -0.59 2.16
N LEU A 18 5.71 -0.45 3.38
CA LEU A 18 7.05 -0.01 3.67
C LEU A 18 7.91 -1.17 4.17
N GLY A 19 8.99 -1.45 3.46
CA GLY A 19 10.01 -2.41 3.90
C GLY A 19 11.14 -2.58 2.90
N HIS A 20 12.31 -3.03 3.36
CA HIS A 20 13.47 -3.28 2.48
C HIS A 20 13.22 -4.47 1.54
N SER A 21 14.17 -4.73 0.65
CA SER A 21 14.20 -5.99 -0.12
C SER A 21 14.09 -7.20 0.83
N PHE A 22 13.34 -8.22 0.42
CA PHE A 22 13.11 -9.46 1.20
C PHE A 22 12.35 -9.30 2.54
N SER A 23 11.82 -8.10 2.85
CA SER A 23 11.00 -7.87 4.05
C SER A 23 9.61 -8.52 4.01
N GLY A 24 9.16 -8.93 2.82
CA GLY A 24 7.85 -9.58 2.62
C GLY A 24 6.77 -8.69 1.99
N LYS A 25 7.10 -7.54 1.40
CA LYS A 25 6.14 -6.63 0.74
C LYS A 25 5.21 -7.38 -0.25
N ASN A 26 5.82 -8.17 -1.13
CA ASN A 26 5.14 -9.00 -2.12
C ASN A 26 4.19 -10.01 -1.47
N ASN A 27 4.61 -10.66 -0.38
CA ASN A 27 3.77 -11.59 0.37
C ASN A 27 2.59 -10.88 1.05
N LEU A 28 2.78 -9.65 1.53
CA LEU A 28 1.69 -8.86 2.10
C LEU A 28 0.67 -8.46 1.02
N CYS A 29 1.10 -8.06 -0.17
CA CYS A 29 0.20 -7.83 -1.30
C CYS A 29 -0.61 -9.09 -1.62
N MET A 30 0.04 -10.25 -1.67
CA MET A 30 -0.63 -11.53 -1.88
C MET A 30 -1.65 -11.83 -0.77
N PHE A 31 -1.29 -11.56 0.49
CA PHE A 31 -2.20 -11.72 1.61
C PHE A 31 -3.44 -10.83 1.47
N ILE A 32 -3.27 -9.56 1.06
CA ILE A 32 -4.38 -8.65 0.80
C ILE A 32 -5.28 -9.21 -0.32
N LEU A 33 -4.70 -9.63 -1.45
CA LEU A 33 -5.44 -10.18 -2.57
C LEU A 33 -6.25 -11.43 -2.17
N LYS A 34 -5.62 -12.37 -1.46
CA LYS A 34 -6.27 -13.61 -0.99
C LYS A 34 -7.44 -13.34 -0.06
N ASN A 35 -7.35 -12.30 0.77
CA ASN A 35 -8.40 -11.89 1.71
C ASN A 35 -9.39 -10.86 1.11
N SER A 36 -9.27 -10.55 -0.18
CA SER A 36 -10.17 -9.64 -0.91
C SER A 36 -10.91 -10.33 -2.07
N PRO A 37 -11.46 -11.56 -1.90
CA PRO A 37 -12.10 -12.26 -3.00
C PRO A 37 -13.29 -11.45 -3.53
N TYR A 38 -13.38 -11.32 -4.86
CA TYR A 38 -14.45 -10.62 -5.57
C TYR A 38 -14.59 -9.11 -5.28
N VAL A 39 -13.63 -8.51 -4.56
CA VAL A 39 -13.64 -7.07 -4.22
C VAL A 39 -13.24 -6.24 -5.43
N PHE A 40 -12.15 -6.63 -6.10
CA PHE A 40 -11.60 -5.88 -7.23
C PHE A 40 -12.08 -6.43 -8.56
N ALA A 41 -12.42 -5.55 -9.49
CA ALA A 41 -12.81 -5.92 -10.84
C ALA A 41 -11.62 -6.29 -11.73
N HIS A 42 -10.46 -5.67 -11.45
CA HIS A 42 -9.22 -5.86 -12.20
C HIS A 42 -8.02 -5.52 -11.31
N LEU A 43 -6.87 -6.13 -11.60
CA LEU A 43 -5.59 -5.88 -10.94
C LEU A 43 -4.60 -5.32 -11.97
N THR A 44 -3.97 -4.19 -11.68
CA THR A 44 -2.89 -3.64 -12.52
C THR A 44 -1.60 -3.64 -11.71
N ILE A 45 -0.53 -4.22 -12.26
CA ILE A 45 0.80 -4.22 -11.64
C ILE A 45 1.71 -3.35 -12.49
N ILE A 46 2.14 -2.24 -11.91
CA ILE A 46 3.11 -1.32 -12.50
C ILE A 46 4.43 -1.60 -11.80
N ALA A 47 5.34 -2.30 -12.47
CA ALA A 47 6.63 -2.70 -11.90
C ALA A 47 7.77 -2.51 -12.91
N ARG A 48 8.95 -2.10 -12.44
CA ARG A 48 10.17 -2.03 -13.28
C ARG A 48 10.63 -3.41 -13.73
N ASN A 49 10.57 -4.40 -12.82
CA ASN A 49 10.87 -5.78 -13.13
C ASN A 49 9.57 -6.61 -13.20
N PRO A 50 9.02 -6.84 -14.40
CA PRO A 50 7.79 -7.62 -14.57
C PRO A 50 8.01 -9.13 -14.41
N HIS A 51 9.24 -9.62 -14.30
CA HIS A 51 9.60 -11.04 -14.24
C HIS A 51 9.87 -11.52 -12.81
N GLN A 52 9.26 -10.89 -11.82
CA GLN A 52 9.29 -11.44 -10.47
C GLN A 52 8.34 -12.65 -10.40
N GLU A 53 8.81 -13.73 -9.76
CA GLU A 53 8.07 -15.00 -9.57
C GLU A 53 6.64 -14.78 -9.05
N LEU A 54 6.43 -13.81 -8.15
CA LEU A 54 5.09 -13.45 -7.67
C LEU A 54 4.17 -12.97 -8.80
N TYR A 55 4.67 -12.10 -9.68
CA TYR A 55 3.87 -11.54 -10.77
C TYR A 55 3.56 -12.59 -11.82
N GLU A 56 4.48 -13.51 -12.04
CA GLU A 56 4.27 -14.67 -12.91
C GLU A 56 3.22 -15.62 -12.32
N TYR A 57 3.30 -15.92 -11.03
CA TYR A 57 2.27 -16.68 -10.32
C TYR A 57 0.89 -15.99 -10.39
N LEU A 58 0.85 -14.67 -10.16
CA LEU A 58 -0.40 -13.92 -10.23
C LEU A 58 -0.98 -13.94 -11.66
N ARG A 59 -0.14 -13.80 -12.70
CA ARG A 59 -0.57 -13.91 -14.10
C ARG A 59 -1.16 -15.28 -14.40
N ASP A 60 -0.51 -16.35 -13.95
CA ASP A 60 -0.98 -17.73 -14.13
C ASP A 60 -2.36 -17.95 -13.47
N LYS A 61 -2.59 -17.39 -12.29
CA LYS A 61 -3.85 -17.60 -11.54
C LYS A 61 -4.98 -16.66 -11.92
N LEU A 62 -4.66 -15.47 -12.41
CA LEU A 62 -5.62 -14.39 -12.67
C LEU A 62 -5.61 -13.99 -14.14
N ASP A 63 -5.32 -14.92 -15.05
CA ASP A 63 -5.16 -14.65 -16.48
C ASP A 63 -6.29 -13.75 -17.03
N GLY A 64 -5.91 -12.72 -17.80
CA GLY A 64 -6.82 -11.67 -18.27
C GLY A 64 -7.21 -10.57 -17.26
N PHE A 65 -6.89 -10.70 -15.97
CA PHE A 65 -7.15 -9.69 -14.93
C PHE A 65 -5.91 -8.91 -14.47
N ILE A 66 -4.76 -9.13 -15.13
CA ILE A 66 -3.49 -8.49 -14.79
C ILE A 66 -2.85 -7.82 -16.00
N ILE A 67 -2.67 -6.50 -15.92
CA ILE A 67 -1.79 -5.78 -16.85
C ILE A 67 -0.48 -5.44 -16.17
N ASN A 68 0.61 -5.83 -16.83
CA ASN A 68 1.96 -5.37 -16.50
C ASN A 68 2.43 -4.38 -17.55
N THR A 69 2.50 -3.11 -17.16
CA THR A 69 3.02 -2.08 -18.05
C THR A 69 4.53 -2.17 -18.09
N ARG A 70 5.07 -2.82 -19.14
CA ARG A 70 6.49 -2.77 -19.47
C ARG A 70 6.77 -1.43 -20.15
N GLY A 71 7.58 -0.59 -19.53
CA GLY A 71 8.05 0.63 -20.19
C GLY A 71 8.66 1.65 -19.25
N TYR A 72 9.46 2.55 -19.82
CA TYR A 72 9.98 3.73 -19.13
C TYR A 72 8.87 4.68 -18.67
N THR A 73 7.67 4.58 -19.26
CA THR A 73 6.53 5.47 -18.99
C THR A 73 5.34 4.66 -18.46
N PRO A 74 5.10 4.67 -17.14
CA PRO A 74 3.89 4.13 -16.54
C PRO A 74 2.62 4.82 -17.06
N PRO A 75 1.47 4.13 -17.09
CA PRO A 75 0.20 4.74 -17.49
C PRO A 75 -0.20 5.84 -16.51
N SER A 76 -0.89 6.87 -17.00
CA SER A 76 -1.50 7.87 -16.14
C SER A 76 -2.75 7.32 -15.45
N VAL A 77 -3.17 7.97 -14.35
CA VAL A 77 -4.32 7.53 -13.52
C VAL A 77 -5.64 7.46 -14.31
N ASP A 78 -5.79 8.29 -15.35
CA ASP A 78 -6.95 8.35 -16.24
C ASP A 78 -6.99 7.23 -17.29
N GLN A 79 -5.86 6.56 -17.55
CA GLN A 79 -5.72 5.53 -18.57
C GLN A 79 -5.71 4.11 -18.01
N VAL A 80 -5.52 3.94 -16.70
CA VAL A 80 -5.26 2.65 -16.07
C VAL A 80 -6.50 1.82 -15.77
N ARG A 81 -7.71 2.40 -15.89
CA ARG A 81 -8.96 1.72 -15.55
C ARG A 81 -9.45 0.89 -16.74
N HIS A 82 -9.82 -0.36 -16.49
CA HIS A 82 -10.23 -1.30 -17.54
C HIS A 82 -11.74 -1.50 -17.63
N THR A 83 -12.45 -1.28 -16.53
CA THR A 83 -13.90 -1.47 -16.45
C THR A 83 -14.64 -0.14 -16.47
N PRO A 84 -15.87 -0.08 -17.00
CA PRO A 84 -16.69 1.13 -16.90
C PRO A 84 -16.85 1.60 -15.45
N ILE A 85 -16.85 2.92 -15.20
CA ILE A 85 -17.07 3.48 -13.86
C ILE A 85 -18.44 3.07 -13.29
N SER A 86 -19.41 2.83 -14.17
CA SER A 86 -20.76 2.35 -13.86
C SER A 86 -20.78 0.95 -13.22
N SER A 87 -19.73 0.13 -13.37
CA SER A 87 -19.64 -1.20 -12.71
C SER A 87 -19.65 -1.11 -11.19
N ASN A 88 -19.33 0.07 -10.65
CA ASN A 88 -19.24 0.35 -9.22
C ASN A 88 -18.28 -0.53 -8.40
N LYS A 89 -17.48 -1.35 -9.07
CA LYS A 89 -16.41 -2.13 -8.44
C LYS A 89 -15.07 -1.38 -8.54
N PRO A 90 -14.28 -1.37 -7.46
CA PRO A 90 -12.93 -0.81 -7.50
C PRO A 90 -12.00 -1.69 -8.33
N GLU A 91 -10.93 -1.09 -8.86
CA GLU A 91 -9.78 -1.81 -9.41
C GLU A 91 -8.57 -1.60 -8.49
N LEU A 92 -7.68 -2.58 -8.39
CA LEU A 92 -6.48 -2.47 -7.58
C LEU A 92 -5.27 -2.19 -8.47
N VAL A 93 -4.49 -1.17 -8.13
CA VAL A 93 -3.21 -0.85 -8.75
C VAL A 93 -2.11 -1.09 -7.74
N ILE A 94 -1.12 -1.92 -8.09
CA ILE A 94 0.09 -2.14 -7.31
C ILE A 94 1.25 -1.49 -8.06
N ILE A 95 1.97 -0.58 -7.41
CA ILE A 95 3.15 0.09 -7.93
C ILE A 95 4.37 -0.42 -7.17
N ASP A 96 5.30 -1.07 -7.86
CA ASP A 96 6.50 -1.69 -7.27
C ASP A 96 7.80 -1.25 -7.94
N ASP A 97 8.86 -1.17 -7.14
CA ASP A 97 10.23 -0.87 -7.57
C ASP A 97 10.42 0.52 -8.22
N PHE A 98 9.67 1.53 -7.74
CA PHE A 98 9.78 2.93 -8.18
C PHE A 98 10.29 3.90 -7.09
N ASN A 99 10.83 3.38 -5.99
CA ASN A 99 11.27 4.18 -4.84
C ASN A 99 12.33 5.25 -5.19
N ASN A 100 13.15 5.00 -6.20
CA ASN A 100 14.21 5.93 -6.61
C ASN A 100 13.78 6.90 -7.72
N ASP A 101 12.59 6.69 -8.32
CA ASP A 101 12.08 7.47 -9.43
C ASP A 101 11.28 8.69 -8.98
N ARG A 102 11.97 9.69 -8.42
CA ARG A 102 11.35 10.90 -7.85
C ARG A 102 10.41 11.62 -8.81
N LEU A 103 10.79 11.72 -10.10
CA LEU A 103 9.95 12.38 -11.11
C LEU A 103 8.68 11.58 -11.40
N LEU A 104 8.76 10.25 -11.51
CA LEU A 104 7.57 9.42 -11.72
C LEU A 104 6.67 9.42 -10.49
N GLN A 105 7.24 9.38 -9.28
CA GLN A 105 6.47 9.52 -8.05
C GLN A 105 5.71 10.83 -8.01
N LYS A 106 6.39 11.95 -8.26
CA LYS A 106 5.79 13.29 -8.20
C LYS A 106 4.77 13.54 -9.31
N ASN A 107 5.07 13.15 -10.55
CA ASN A 107 4.29 13.57 -11.72
C ASN A 107 3.28 12.52 -12.20
N ILE A 108 3.39 11.28 -11.76
CA ILE A 108 2.51 10.18 -12.19
C ILE A 108 1.88 9.50 -10.98
N PHE A 109 2.68 8.90 -10.09
CA PHE A 109 2.13 8.05 -9.03
C PHE A 109 1.38 8.85 -7.95
N SER A 110 1.78 10.10 -7.68
CA SER A 110 1.01 11.02 -6.81
C SER A 110 -0.44 11.21 -7.29
N HIS A 111 -0.70 11.11 -8.60
CA HIS A 111 -2.05 11.26 -9.15
C HIS A 111 -2.95 10.07 -8.82
N TYR A 112 -2.39 8.86 -8.68
CA TYR A 112 -3.12 7.70 -8.17
C TYR A 112 -3.57 7.93 -6.73
N PHE A 113 -2.71 8.55 -5.92
CA PHE A 113 -3.00 8.87 -4.53
C PHE A 113 -3.91 10.09 -4.36
N THR A 114 -3.92 11.06 -5.26
CA THR A 114 -4.77 12.26 -5.11
C THR A 114 -6.11 12.14 -5.82
N ARG A 115 -6.12 11.58 -7.04
CA ARG A 115 -7.26 11.55 -7.96
C ARG A 115 -7.79 10.15 -8.25
N GLY A 116 -7.04 9.09 -7.93
CA GLY A 116 -7.42 7.70 -8.24
C GLY A 116 -8.80 7.28 -7.72
N ARG A 117 -9.23 7.85 -6.58
CA ARG A 117 -10.58 7.62 -6.04
C ARG A 117 -11.72 8.01 -6.99
N HIS A 118 -11.54 9.03 -7.83
CA HIS A 118 -12.55 9.44 -8.82
C HIS A 118 -12.73 8.38 -9.92
N PHE A 119 -11.69 7.57 -10.13
CA PHE A 119 -11.68 6.42 -11.04
C PHE A 119 -11.90 5.09 -10.31
N LYS A 120 -12.31 5.11 -9.03
CA LYS A 120 -12.49 3.93 -8.16
C LYS A 120 -11.25 3.02 -8.16
N LEU A 121 -10.06 3.62 -8.06
CA LEU A 121 -8.80 2.88 -7.97
C LEU A 121 -8.34 2.79 -6.53
N SER A 122 -8.19 1.57 -6.04
CA SER A 122 -7.37 1.30 -4.86
C SER A 122 -5.91 1.25 -5.30
N THR A 123 -5.01 1.85 -4.53
CA THR A 123 -3.60 1.92 -4.88
C THR A 123 -2.73 1.40 -3.74
N ILE A 124 -1.81 0.51 -4.04
CA ILE A 124 -0.73 0.08 -3.15
C ILE A 124 0.59 0.55 -3.76
N PHE A 125 1.39 1.30 -3.00
CA PHE A 125 2.74 1.68 -3.38
C PHE A 125 3.77 0.96 -2.50
N LEU A 126 4.60 0.13 -3.11
CA LEU A 126 5.66 -0.61 -2.42
C LEU A 126 6.91 0.25 -2.34
N SER A 127 7.30 0.60 -1.10
CA SER A 127 8.39 1.54 -0.84
C SER A 127 9.46 0.92 0.05
N HIS A 128 10.72 1.30 -0.18
CA HIS A 128 11.86 0.95 0.66
C HIS A 128 12.11 2.00 1.75
N SER A 129 11.67 3.24 1.51
CA SER A 129 11.91 4.35 2.43
C SER A 129 10.74 5.32 2.40
N TYR A 130 10.10 5.46 3.55
CA TYR A 130 9.03 6.44 3.73
C TYR A 130 9.56 7.86 3.50
N PHE A 131 10.77 8.16 3.96
CA PHE A 131 11.43 9.45 3.70
C PHE A 131 11.64 9.74 2.21
N ALA A 132 11.97 8.72 1.41
CA ALA A 132 12.21 8.89 -0.02
C ALA A 132 10.93 8.89 -0.87
N THR A 133 9.80 8.45 -0.29
CA THR A 133 8.50 8.43 -0.96
C THR A 133 7.99 9.85 -1.13
N ASP A 134 7.43 10.21 -2.27
CA ASP A 134 6.90 11.56 -2.52
C ASP A 134 5.84 11.99 -1.49
N GLU A 135 5.85 13.28 -1.13
CA GLU A 135 4.97 13.84 -0.11
C GLU A 135 3.48 13.68 -0.43
N MET A 136 3.11 13.84 -1.71
CA MET A 136 1.71 13.69 -2.11
C MET A 136 1.24 12.25 -1.98
N ILE A 137 2.12 11.26 -2.16
CA ILE A 137 1.80 9.85 -1.91
C ILE A 137 1.59 9.63 -0.41
N ARG A 138 2.51 10.11 0.43
CA ARG A 138 2.46 9.93 1.88
C ARG A 138 1.22 10.56 2.52
N LEU A 139 1.01 11.84 2.28
CA LEU A 139 -0.08 12.61 2.91
C LEU A 139 -1.49 12.22 2.43
N ASN A 140 -1.59 11.55 1.28
CA ASN A 140 -2.87 11.07 0.75
C ASN A 140 -3.09 9.56 0.96
N SER A 141 -2.20 8.88 1.69
CA SER A 141 -2.37 7.48 2.06
C SER A 141 -3.32 7.36 3.26
N GLU A 142 -4.28 6.43 3.19
CA GLU A 142 -5.09 6.05 4.36
C GLU A 142 -4.38 5.05 5.27
N TYR A 143 -3.52 4.22 4.68
CA TYR A 143 -2.90 3.11 5.37
C TYR A 143 -1.39 3.07 5.13
N VAL A 144 -0.65 2.70 6.17
CA VAL A 144 0.78 2.36 6.04
C VAL A 144 1.04 1.01 6.70
N ALA A 145 1.48 0.05 5.92
CA ALA A 145 1.93 -1.25 6.43
C ALA A 145 3.46 -1.24 6.54
N ILE A 146 3.97 -1.32 7.77
CA ILE A 146 5.40 -1.21 8.08
C ILE A 146 5.94 -2.58 8.45
N LEU A 147 6.69 -3.18 7.51
CA LEU A 147 7.40 -4.44 7.70
C LEU A 147 8.76 -4.21 8.37
N ARG A 148 9.46 -5.29 8.71
CA ARG A 148 10.79 -5.23 9.32
C ARG A 148 11.80 -4.47 8.43
N ALA A 149 12.81 -3.91 9.11
CA ALA A 149 13.97 -3.20 8.58
C ALA A 149 13.79 -1.70 8.31
N ASN A 150 12.80 -1.03 8.88
CA ASN A 150 12.62 0.41 8.66
C ASN A 150 13.48 1.29 9.56
N SER A 151 13.87 2.47 9.02
CA SER A 151 14.70 3.43 9.73
C SER A 151 13.88 4.20 10.78
N LYS A 152 14.51 4.53 11.92
CA LYS A 152 13.89 5.38 12.95
C LYS A 152 13.37 6.70 12.39
N ARG A 153 14.12 7.31 11.47
CA ARG A 153 13.71 8.53 10.75
C ARG A 153 12.41 8.33 9.97
N GLY A 154 12.26 7.21 9.27
CA GLY A 154 11.03 6.88 8.55
C GLY A 154 9.84 6.75 9.50
N LEU A 155 10.02 6.06 10.64
CA LEU A 155 8.97 5.92 11.65
C LEU A 155 8.53 7.26 12.25
N GLN A 156 9.49 8.13 12.57
CA GLN A 156 9.21 9.49 13.09
C GLN A 156 8.39 10.32 12.08
N MET A 157 8.68 10.19 10.80
CA MET A 157 7.89 10.87 9.76
C MET A 157 6.48 10.32 9.64
N VAL A 158 6.29 9.00 9.73
CA VAL A 158 4.95 8.40 9.74
C VAL A 158 4.12 8.98 10.89
N VAL A 159 4.68 9.11 12.09
CA VAL A 159 3.98 9.71 13.23
C VAL A 159 3.54 11.15 12.93
N LYS A 160 4.42 11.96 12.33
CA LYS A 160 4.12 13.35 11.98
C LYS A 160 3.04 13.47 10.91
N ASP A 161 3.12 12.66 9.86
CA ASP A 161 2.19 12.70 8.74
C ASP A 161 0.79 12.23 9.15
N PHE A 162 0.67 11.23 10.03
CA PHE A 162 -0.61 10.65 10.44
C PHE A 162 -1.20 11.23 11.73
N ASN A 163 -0.39 11.86 12.58
CA ASN A 163 -0.79 12.52 13.82
C ASN A 163 -1.78 11.70 14.69
N ILE A 164 -1.46 10.42 14.91
CA ILE A 164 -2.32 9.50 15.64
C ILE A 164 -2.27 9.85 17.13
N LYS A 165 -3.43 10.06 17.74
CA LYS A 165 -3.54 10.47 19.14
C LYS A 165 -2.83 9.46 20.05
N GLY A 166 -1.95 9.97 20.92
CA GLY A 166 -1.19 9.17 21.88
C GLY A 166 0.02 8.42 21.30
N VAL A 167 0.27 8.50 19.98
CA VAL A 167 1.48 7.94 19.38
C VAL A 167 2.53 9.04 19.23
N ASP A 168 3.70 8.83 19.83
CA ASP A 168 4.85 9.72 19.72
C ASP A 168 6.04 8.98 19.08
N GLU A 169 7.16 9.69 18.92
CA GLU A 169 8.36 9.14 18.31
C GLU A 169 8.99 7.96 19.10
N ARG A 170 8.72 7.85 20.41
CA ARG A 170 9.23 6.76 21.25
C ARG A 170 8.29 5.57 21.19
N SER A 171 6.99 5.79 21.36
CA SER A 171 5.98 4.74 21.36
C SER A 171 5.87 4.07 20.00
N ILE A 172 6.00 4.81 18.88
CA ILE A 172 6.02 4.20 17.54
C ILE A 172 7.16 3.19 17.38
N VAL A 173 8.35 3.50 17.90
CA VAL A 173 9.51 2.61 17.81
C VAL A 173 9.28 1.36 18.65
N TYR A 174 8.71 1.52 19.84
CA TYR A 174 8.33 0.41 20.70
C TYR A 174 7.31 -0.53 20.02
N TYR A 175 6.21 0.03 19.51
CA TYR A 175 5.17 -0.77 18.86
C TYR A 175 5.65 -1.39 17.57
N TYR A 176 6.48 -0.69 16.79
CA TYR A 176 7.12 -1.24 15.59
C TYR A 176 8.02 -2.43 15.91
N ASN A 177 8.89 -2.32 16.92
CA ASN A 177 9.78 -3.42 17.30
C ASN A 177 8.98 -4.65 17.76
N LYS A 178 7.93 -4.43 18.56
CA LYS A 178 7.03 -5.50 19.01
C LYS A 178 6.22 -6.10 17.86
N ALA A 179 5.78 -5.29 16.90
CA ALA A 179 5.01 -5.75 15.75
C ALA A 179 5.85 -6.54 14.74
N THR A 180 7.14 -6.22 14.61
CA THR A 180 8.03 -6.78 13.58
C THR A 180 9.06 -7.78 14.12
N GLU A 181 8.86 -8.23 15.37
CA GLU A 181 9.71 -9.22 16.04
C GLU A 181 9.84 -10.51 15.21
N ARG A 182 8.74 -10.94 14.58
CA ARG A 182 8.68 -12.12 13.69
C ARG A 182 8.62 -11.69 12.23
N LYS A 183 9.30 -12.43 11.36
CA LYS A 183 9.28 -12.21 9.91
C LYS A 183 7.84 -12.33 9.39
N GLY A 184 7.45 -11.43 8.49
CA GLY A 184 6.11 -11.41 7.89
C GLY A 184 5.04 -10.75 8.76
N GLN A 185 5.37 -10.25 9.95
CA GLN A 185 4.49 -9.40 10.75
C GLN A 185 4.75 -7.92 10.44
N MET A 186 3.74 -7.08 10.67
CA MET A 186 3.79 -5.65 10.39
C MET A 186 3.19 -4.82 11.52
N LEU A 187 3.70 -3.59 11.67
CA LEU A 187 2.95 -2.52 12.30
C LEU A 187 2.07 -1.88 11.23
N PHE A 188 0.78 -1.76 11.50
CA PHE A 188 -0.17 -1.20 10.55
C PHE A 188 -0.74 0.11 11.08
N ILE A 189 -0.66 1.14 10.25
CA ILE A 189 -1.20 2.47 10.51
C ILE A 189 -2.55 2.58 9.81
N ASP A 190 -3.59 2.92 10.56
CA ASP A 190 -4.97 3.03 10.10
C ASP A 190 -5.48 4.44 10.39
N SER A 191 -5.35 5.34 9.41
CA SER A 191 -5.77 6.73 9.55
C SER A 191 -7.29 6.89 9.49
N VAL A 192 -7.97 5.95 8.83
CA VAL A 192 -9.43 5.93 8.71
C VAL A 192 -10.07 5.78 10.08
N LYS A 193 -9.46 4.98 10.96
CA LYS A 193 -9.91 4.80 12.36
C LYS A 193 -9.06 5.54 13.38
N GLY A 194 -8.02 6.25 12.96
CA GLY A 194 -7.12 6.98 13.85
C GLY A 194 -6.40 6.09 14.86
N GLN A 195 -5.92 4.93 14.42
CA GLN A 195 -5.31 3.91 15.29
C GLN A 195 -4.07 3.27 14.67
N ILE A 196 -3.31 2.56 15.49
CA ILE A 196 -2.27 1.63 15.04
C ILE A 196 -2.66 0.20 15.44
N ARG A 197 -2.21 -0.77 14.65
CA ARG A 197 -2.58 -2.19 14.80
C ARG A 197 -1.34 -3.07 14.66
N TYR A 198 -1.34 -4.17 15.39
CA TYR A 198 -0.50 -5.31 15.04
C TYR A 198 -1.17 -6.06 13.90
N ASN A 199 -0.51 -6.12 12.73
CA ASN A 199 -1.10 -6.62 11.49
C ASN A 199 -2.48 -6.00 11.17
N PHE A 200 -3.37 -6.77 10.56
CA PHE A 200 -4.71 -6.34 10.17
C PHE A 200 -5.79 -6.59 11.22
N ASP A 201 -5.50 -7.23 12.35
CA ASP A 201 -6.53 -7.80 13.21
C ASP A 201 -6.54 -7.20 14.62
N ARG A 202 -5.39 -6.76 15.14
CA ARG A 202 -5.28 -6.37 16.56
C ARG A 202 -4.94 -4.89 16.75
N PRO A 203 -5.93 -4.00 16.99
CA PRO A 203 -5.70 -2.64 17.45
C PRO A 203 -4.80 -2.59 18.70
N ILE A 204 -3.96 -1.57 18.77
CA ILE A 204 -3.11 -1.30 19.93
C ILE A 204 -3.84 -0.31 20.81
N VAL A 205 -4.07 -0.70 22.06
CA VAL A 205 -4.53 0.23 23.10
C VAL A 205 -3.36 1.13 23.47
N ILE A 206 -3.55 2.43 23.27
CA ILE A 206 -2.57 3.45 23.63
C ILE A 206 -3.00 4.00 24.98
N ASP A 207 -2.25 3.65 26.02
CA ASP A 207 -2.45 4.22 27.35
C ASP A 207 -1.98 5.69 27.29
N ASN A 208 -2.89 6.62 27.59
CA ASN A 208 -2.58 8.06 27.67
C ASN A 208 -1.96 8.42 29.03
#